data_AF-A0A7I4YAG2-F1
#
_entry.id   AF-A0A7I4YAG2-F1
#
_cell.length_a   1.000
_cell.length_b   1.000
_cell.length_c   1.000
_cell.angle_alpha   90.00
_cell.angle_beta   90.00
_cell.angle_gamma   90.00
#
_symmetry.space_group_name_H-M   'P 1'
#
loop_
_entity.id
_entity.type
_entity.pdbx_description
1 polymer ?
#
loop_
_entity_poly.entity_id
_entity_poly.type
_entity_poly.pdbx_seq_one_letter_code
_entity_poly.pdbx_strand_id
1 'polypeptide(L)'
;MDTTMISERWHLRLKTEFLHRNANARADCLVDLLIRAVEELAQSEEIKVRRHLAESSYRVRQTTICHREALKLFQAHPEKVMQLNNDEWRVDTRRSQEPSVRVQRSGDCDCSDSADRNVHCPLCGVCPYAFSCSCTDNRAGISCSHRHAVMLHYQPSNRRVSTSMLEPVTEEEEEELEEDVESSGTQPSTEVGAAQERRDLRSQLRDSINMTNVNTLVNTDTEEAREKLAAILALVDEASKIHLTPLRGIAARPELAKPGGKPKQSKVELHTVSSFQFYRFYI
;
A
#
# COMPACT_ATOMS: atom_id res chain seq x y z
N MET A 1 40.41 -12.97 29.18
CA MET A 1 39.67 -14.17 28.71
C MET A 1 39.35 -13.87 27.26
N ASP A 2 40.15 -14.40 26.35
CA ASP A 2 40.21 -13.90 24.98
C ASP A 2 39.09 -14.56 24.16
N THR A 3 37.97 -13.85 24.08
CA THR A 3 36.75 -14.24 23.35
C THR A 3 37.02 -14.45 21.85
N THR A 4 38.08 -13.86 21.32
CA THR A 4 38.52 -13.93 19.92
C THR A 4 38.92 -15.33 19.48
N MET A 5 39.65 -16.07 20.32
CA MET A 5 40.07 -17.44 20.00
C MET A 5 38.89 -18.42 19.97
N ILE A 6 37.86 -18.19 20.78
CA ILE A 6 36.67 -19.05 20.81
C ILE A 6 35.78 -18.78 19.59
N SER A 7 35.63 -17.51 19.19
CA SER A 7 34.88 -17.16 17.98
C SER A 7 35.56 -17.68 16.71
N GLU A 8 36.89 -17.58 16.60
CA GLU A 8 37.62 -18.08 15.43
C GLU A 8 37.54 -19.60 15.30
N ARG A 9 37.68 -20.32 16.43
CA ARG A 9 37.60 -21.78 16.44
C ARG A 9 36.19 -22.29 16.15
N TRP A 10 35.16 -21.57 16.61
CA TRP A 10 33.76 -21.89 16.30
C TRP A 10 33.44 -21.62 14.82
N HIS A 11 33.92 -20.51 14.29
CA HIS A 11 33.74 -20.13 12.88
C HIS A 11 34.44 -21.11 11.94
N LEU A 12 35.66 -21.54 12.27
CA LEU A 12 36.38 -22.57 11.51
C LEU A 12 35.60 -23.89 11.50
N ARG A 13 35.06 -24.29 12.65
CA ARG A 13 34.34 -25.55 12.83
C ARG A 13 33.01 -25.56 12.08
N LEU A 14 32.27 -24.46 12.10
CA LEU A 14 31.10 -24.24 11.24
C LEU A 14 31.47 -24.39 9.76
N LYS A 15 32.55 -23.74 9.34
CA LYS A 15 33.01 -23.69 7.94
C LYS A 15 33.51 -25.03 7.41
N THR A 16 34.11 -25.88 8.26
CA THR A 16 34.72 -27.15 7.84
C THR A 16 33.84 -28.37 8.12
N GLU A 17 33.15 -28.42 9.26
CA GLU A 17 32.40 -29.61 9.71
C GLU A 17 30.92 -29.58 9.29
N PHE A 18 30.30 -28.40 9.22
CA PHE A 18 28.88 -28.26 8.90
C PHE A 18 28.62 -27.74 7.50
N LEU A 19 29.50 -26.87 6.97
CA LEU A 19 29.21 -26.07 5.79
C LEU A 19 29.77 -26.58 4.44
N HIS A 20 30.12 -27.88 4.28
CA HIS A 20 30.58 -28.53 3.02
C HIS A 20 30.51 -27.63 1.75
N ARG A 21 31.65 -26.97 1.47
CA ARG A 21 31.91 -25.73 0.69
C ARG A 21 31.04 -25.35 -0.54
N ASN A 22 30.33 -26.27 -1.20
CA ASN A 22 29.53 -25.98 -2.40
C ASN A 22 28.00 -26.05 -2.19
N ALA A 23 27.53 -26.77 -1.16
CA ALA A 23 26.09 -26.82 -0.87
C ALA A 23 25.61 -25.59 -0.07
N ASN A 24 26.51 -24.96 0.69
CA ASN A 24 26.15 -23.87 1.60
C ASN A 24 26.37 -22.46 1.06
N ALA A 25 27.13 -22.26 -0.02
CA ALA A 25 27.09 -20.99 -0.74
C ALA A 25 25.64 -20.64 -1.18
N ARG A 26 24.82 -21.66 -1.45
CA ARG A 26 23.39 -21.50 -1.75
C ARG A 26 22.55 -21.20 -0.51
N ALA A 27 22.89 -21.79 0.64
CA ALA A 27 22.21 -21.54 1.90
C ALA A 27 22.51 -20.13 2.42
N ASP A 28 23.77 -19.72 2.40
CA ASP A 28 24.21 -18.37 2.77
C ASP A 28 23.59 -17.32 1.83
N CYS A 29 23.59 -17.57 0.51
CA CYS A 29 22.92 -16.69 -0.45
C CYS A 29 21.40 -16.60 -0.21
N LEU A 30 20.74 -17.71 0.14
CA LEU A 30 19.33 -17.69 0.50
C LEU A 30 19.09 -16.89 1.79
N VAL A 31 19.94 -17.05 2.82
CA VAL A 31 19.85 -16.29 4.07
C VAL A 31 20.02 -14.79 3.80
N ASP A 32 21.01 -14.40 3.00
CA ASP A 32 21.21 -13.01 2.60
C ASP A 32 20.01 -12.45 1.83
N LEU A 33 19.45 -13.23 0.89
CA LEU A 33 18.23 -12.86 0.17
C LEU A 33 17.04 -12.69 1.11
N LEU A 34 16.88 -13.57 2.11
CA LEU A 34 15.80 -13.47 3.09
C LEU A 34 15.96 -12.25 4.00
N ILE A 35 17.18 -11.94 4.45
CA ILE A 35 17.46 -10.74 5.26
C ILE A 35 17.10 -9.48 4.46
N ARG A 36 17.59 -9.37 3.22
CA ARG A 36 17.27 -8.24 2.33
C ARG A 36 15.78 -8.16 2.00
N ALA A 37 15.12 -9.29 1.77
CA ALA A 37 13.70 -9.32 1.48
C ALA A 37 12.86 -8.77 2.63
N VAL A 38 13.27 -8.98 3.90
CA VAL A 38 12.56 -8.39 5.06
C VAL A 38 12.64 -6.87 5.05
N GLU A 39 13.81 -6.30 4.76
CA GLU A 39 14.00 -4.84 4.66
C GLU A 39 13.22 -4.25 3.48
N GLU A 40 13.27 -4.89 2.31
CA GLU A 40 12.52 -4.49 1.12
C GLU A 40 10.99 -4.56 1.35
N LEU A 41 10.51 -5.60 2.05
CA LEU A 41 9.09 -5.74 2.43
C LEU A 41 8.68 -4.67 3.45
N ALA A 42 9.52 -4.37 4.44
CA ALA A 42 9.26 -3.35 5.44
C ALA A 42 9.16 -1.95 4.81
N GLN A 43 10.09 -1.60 3.93
CA GLN A 43 10.04 -0.35 3.16
C GLN A 43 8.79 -0.29 2.27
N SER A 44 8.43 -1.40 1.61
CA SER A 44 7.21 -1.47 0.80
C SER A 44 5.95 -1.24 1.64
N GLU A 45 5.85 -1.85 2.81
CA GLU A 45 4.76 -1.62 3.77
C GLU A 45 4.75 -0.17 4.25
N GLU A 46 5.89 0.40 4.61
CA GLU A 46 5.97 1.80 5.06
C GLU A 46 5.47 2.76 3.97
N ILE A 47 5.89 2.57 2.72
CA ILE A 47 5.40 3.36 1.58
C ILE A 47 3.89 3.20 1.40
N LYS A 48 3.36 1.98 1.54
CA LYS A 48 1.91 1.75 1.49
C LYS A 48 1.20 2.46 2.63
N VAL A 49 1.71 2.40 3.85
CA VAL A 49 1.13 3.07 5.03
C VAL A 49 1.12 4.59 4.82
N ARG A 50 2.26 5.19 4.43
CA ARG A 50 2.35 6.64 4.15
C ARG A 50 1.39 7.10 3.06
N ARG A 51 1.08 6.25 2.09
CA ARG A 51 0.13 6.54 1.00
C ARG A 51 -1.32 6.18 1.34
N HIS A 52 -1.60 5.75 2.56
CA HIS A 52 -2.90 5.20 2.98
C HIS A 52 -3.37 4.00 2.11
N LEU A 53 -2.42 3.29 1.50
CA LEU A 53 -2.65 2.09 0.70
C LEU A 53 -2.60 0.81 1.54
N ALA A 54 -2.02 0.84 2.75
CA ALA A 54 -1.92 -0.33 3.63
C ALA A 54 -3.31 -0.80 4.11
N GLU A 55 -4.25 0.13 4.28
CA GLU A 55 -5.64 -0.16 4.65
C GLU A 55 -6.50 -0.51 3.43
N SER A 56 -6.02 -0.21 2.21
CA SER A 56 -6.78 -0.48 1.00
C SER A 56 -6.78 -1.99 0.71
N SER A 57 -7.98 -2.57 0.61
CA SER A 57 -8.07 -3.98 0.25
C SER A 57 -7.39 -4.24 -1.11
N TYR A 58 -6.88 -5.44 -1.33
CA TYR A 58 -6.30 -5.85 -2.62
C TYR A 58 -7.22 -5.49 -3.81
N ARG A 59 -8.55 -5.61 -3.62
CA ARG A 59 -9.54 -5.30 -4.64
C ARG A 59 -9.59 -3.81 -4.97
N VAL A 60 -9.52 -2.94 -3.97
CA VAL A 60 -9.44 -1.48 -4.16
C VAL A 60 -8.18 -1.15 -4.94
N ARG A 61 -7.03 -1.70 -4.53
CA ARG A 61 -5.76 -1.45 -5.21
C ARG A 61 -5.80 -1.86 -6.69
N GLN A 62 -6.29 -3.06 -6.99
CA GLN A 62 -6.41 -3.52 -8.38
C GLN A 62 -7.40 -2.68 -9.17
N THR A 63 -8.53 -2.31 -8.57
CA THR A 63 -9.51 -1.40 -9.19
C THR A 63 -8.88 -0.03 -9.51
N THR A 64 -8.04 0.51 -8.63
CA THR A 64 -7.31 1.76 -8.89
C THR A 64 -6.28 1.62 -10.00
N ILE A 65 -5.59 0.48 -10.10
CA ILE A 65 -4.67 0.20 -11.23
C ILE A 65 -5.45 0.18 -12.55
N CYS A 66 -6.57 -0.54 -12.61
CA CYS A 66 -7.44 -0.58 -13.79
C CYS A 66 -8.04 0.79 -14.15
N HIS A 67 -8.35 1.63 -13.15
CA HIS A 67 -8.78 3.01 -13.37
C HIS A 67 -7.70 3.83 -14.08
N ARG A 68 -6.46 3.78 -13.59
CA ARG A 68 -5.33 4.50 -14.20
C ARG A 68 -5.06 4.03 -15.62
N GLU A 69 -5.14 2.72 -15.86
CA GLU A 69 -5.03 2.17 -17.21
C GLU A 69 -6.14 2.69 -18.12
N ALA A 70 -7.38 2.78 -17.61
CA ALA A 70 -8.49 3.33 -18.38
C ALA A 70 -8.30 4.81 -18.74
N LEU A 71 -7.78 5.62 -17.82
CA LEU A 71 -7.43 7.02 -18.12
C LEU A 71 -6.41 7.09 -19.26
N LYS A 72 -5.32 6.33 -19.17
CA LYS A 72 -4.27 6.30 -20.21
C LYS A 72 -4.79 5.89 -21.59
N LEU A 73 -5.73 4.94 -21.65
CA LEU A 73 -6.20 4.38 -22.92
C LEU A 73 -7.39 5.13 -23.53
N PHE A 74 -8.28 5.67 -22.70
CA PHE A 74 -9.62 6.13 -23.14
C PHE A 74 -9.91 7.59 -22.83
N GLN A 75 -9.14 8.27 -21.97
CA GLN A 75 -9.38 9.68 -21.64
C GLN A 75 -9.16 10.59 -22.86
N ALA A 76 -8.10 10.34 -23.63
CA ALA A 76 -7.79 11.08 -24.85
C ALA A 76 -8.58 10.59 -26.08
N HIS A 77 -9.26 9.44 -25.97
CA HIS A 77 -9.86 8.71 -27.08
C HIS A 77 -11.33 8.33 -26.79
N PRO A 78 -12.25 9.30 -26.63
CA PRO A 78 -13.65 9.02 -26.35
C PRO A 78 -14.33 8.19 -27.45
N GLU A 79 -13.84 8.27 -28.70
CA GLU A 79 -14.36 7.50 -29.84
C GLU A 79 -14.24 5.98 -29.65
N LYS A 80 -13.33 5.52 -28.78
CA LYS A 80 -13.16 4.10 -28.44
C LYS A 80 -14.23 3.57 -27.49
N VAL A 81 -15.10 4.43 -26.96
CA VAL A 81 -16.21 4.07 -26.07
C VAL A 81 -17.51 4.46 -26.76
N MET A 82 -18.10 3.52 -27.50
CA MET A 82 -19.35 3.74 -28.22
C MET A 82 -20.55 3.25 -27.41
N GLN A 83 -21.48 4.15 -27.08
CA GLN A 83 -22.74 3.76 -26.47
C GLN A 83 -23.65 3.09 -27.51
N LEU A 84 -24.09 1.87 -27.23
CA LEU A 84 -25.02 1.12 -28.08
C LEU A 84 -26.47 1.35 -27.65
N ASN A 85 -26.72 1.29 -26.34
CA ASN A 85 -28.03 1.47 -25.71
C ASN A 85 -27.88 2.31 -24.41
N ASN A 86 -28.98 2.60 -23.72
CA ASN A 86 -28.94 3.34 -22.43
C ASN A 86 -28.03 2.68 -21.39
N ASP A 87 -27.98 1.35 -21.38
CA ASP A 87 -27.24 0.53 -20.41
C ASP A 87 -26.17 -0.37 -21.05
N GLU A 88 -25.78 -0.11 -22.30
CA GLU A 88 -24.84 -0.97 -23.02
C GLU A 88 -23.85 -0.15 -23.86
N TRP A 89 -22.57 -0.52 -23.76
CA TRP A 89 -21.46 0.11 -24.46
C TRP A 89 -20.59 -0.93 -25.15
N ARG A 90 -20.03 -0.53 -26.29
CA ARG A 90 -18.94 -1.19 -26.97
C ARG A 90 -17.67 -0.42 -26.68
N VAL A 91 -16.66 -1.11 -26.15
CA VAL A 91 -15.37 -0.51 -25.81
C VAL A 91 -14.28 -1.21 -26.61
N ASP A 92 -13.49 -0.44 -27.35
CA ASP A 92 -12.36 -0.99 -28.09
C ASP A 92 -11.26 -1.47 -27.14
N THR A 93 -10.61 -2.57 -27.52
CA THR A 93 -9.51 -3.16 -26.77
C THR A 93 -8.22 -2.36 -26.95
N ARG A 94 -7.25 -2.59 -26.06
CA ARG A 94 -5.91 -1.99 -26.16
C ARG A 94 -5.20 -2.34 -27.48
N ARG A 95 -5.42 -3.55 -27.98
CA ARG A 95 -4.85 -4.01 -29.26
C ARG A 95 -5.90 -3.83 -30.35
N SER A 96 -5.57 -3.06 -31.40
CA SER A 96 -6.49 -2.78 -32.52
C SER A 96 -6.95 -4.02 -33.30
N GLN A 97 -6.33 -5.17 -33.08
CA GLN A 97 -6.70 -6.44 -33.73
C GLN A 97 -7.64 -7.31 -32.88
N GLU A 98 -7.82 -6.99 -31.59
CA GLU A 98 -8.74 -7.73 -30.73
C GLU A 98 -10.17 -7.22 -30.93
N PRO A 99 -11.19 -8.09 -30.82
CA PRO A 99 -12.56 -7.67 -30.97
C PRO A 99 -12.96 -6.74 -29.83
N SER A 100 -13.74 -5.71 -30.15
CA SER A 100 -14.32 -4.80 -29.16
C SER A 100 -15.08 -5.56 -28.07
N VAL A 101 -14.97 -5.10 -26.83
CA VAL A 101 -15.60 -5.69 -25.65
C VAL A 101 -16.96 -5.06 -25.42
N ARG A 102 -17.93 -5.86 -24.96
CA ARG A 102 -19.24 -5.37 -24.53
C ARG A 102 -19.25 -5.13 -23.03
N VAL A 103 -19.69 -3.95 -22.61
CA VAL A 103 -19.93 -3.58 -21.22
C VAL A 103 -21.41 -3.28 -21.06
N GLN A 104 -22.08 -3.92 -20.10
CA GLN A 104 -23.50 -3.73 -19.84
C GLN A 104 -23.72 -3.38 -18.37
N ARG A 105 -24.52 -2.36 -18.08
CA ARG A 105 -24.95 -2.02 -16.72
C ARG A 105 -26.08 -2.97 -16.31
N SER A 106 -25.91 -3.64 -15.18
CA SER A 106 -26.88 -4.62 -14.66
C SER A 106 -27.89 -3.99 -13.68
N GLY A 107 -27.68 -2.73 -13.29
CA GLY A 107 -28.52 -2.00 -12.35
C GLY A 107 -27.72 -1.03 -11.51
N ASP A 108 -28.32 -0.59 -10.41
CA ASP A 108 -27.62 0.14 -9.35
C ASP A 108 -26.85 -0.84 -8.45
N CYS A 109 -25.84 -0.35 -7.75
CA CYS A 109 -25.11 -1.19 -6.80
C CYS A 109 -25.88 -1.29 -5.47
N ASP A 110 -26.20 -2.51 -5.05
CA ASP A 110 -26.76 -2.79 -3.70
C ASP A 110 -25.67 -2.79 -2.61
N CYS A 111 -24.54 -2.14 -2.85
CA CYS A 111 -23.50 -2.01 -1.85
C CYS A 111 -23.99 -1.01 -0.81
N SER A 112 -24.24 -1.47 0.42
CA SER A 112 -24.58 -0.59 1.54
C SER A 112 -23.52 0.49 1.70
N ASP A 113 -23.94 1.75 1.92
CA ASP A 113 -23.10 2.93 2.15
C ASP A 113 -22.13 2.81 3.34
N SER A 114 -22.21 1.70 4.09
CA SER A 114 -21.21 1.31 5.08
C SER A 114 -19.81 1.32 4.44
N ALA A 115 -18.93 2.14 5.00
CA ALA A 115 -17.53 2.34 4.59
C ALA A 115 -16.71 1.05 4.41
N ASP A 116 -17.20 -0.09 4.92
CA ASP A 116 -16.51 -1.37 4.89
C ASP A 116 -16.51 -2.08 3.52
N ARG A 117 -17.29 -1.62 2.54
CA ARG A 117 -17.34 -2.27 1.22
C ARG A 117 -16.38 -1.62 0.22
N ASN A 118 -15.11 -1.98 0.44
CA ASN A 118 -13.89 -1.83 -0.35
C ASN A 118 -13.95 -2.38 -1.81
N VAL A 119 -15.02 -2.11 -2.55
CA VAL A 119 -15.20 -2.61 -3.94
C VAL A 119 -15.45 -1.51 -4.95
N HIS A 120 -15.85 -0.31 -4.53
CA HIS A 120 -15.94 0.82 -5.43
C HIS A 120 -14.55 1.36 -5.76
N CYS A 121 -14.40 1.87 -6.97
CA CYS A 121 -13.25 2.70 -7.28
C CYS A 121 -13.36 4.02 -6.50
N PRO A 122 -12.35 4.41 -5.71
CA PRO A 122 -12.40 5.67 -4.98
C PRO A 122 -12.32 6.90 -5.90
N LEU A 123 -11.88 6.73 -7.15
CA LEU A 123 -11.66 7.83 -8.10
C LEU A 123 -12.87 8.13 -8.98
N CYS A 124 -13.54 7.12 -9.53
CA CYS A 124 -14.73 7.31 -10.38
C CYS A 124 -16.02 6.70 -9.82
N GLY A 125 -15.97 6.07 -8.64
CA GLY A 125 -17.15 5.44 -8.01
C GLY A 125 -17.66 4.18 -8.71
N VAL A 126 -17.01 3.68 -9.77
CA VAL A 126 -17.50 2.50 -10.49
C VAL A 126 -17.53 1.27 -9.57
N CYS A 127 -18.64 0.55 -9.59
CA CYS A 127 -18.83 -0.70 -8.86
C CYS A 127 -18.62 -1.90 -9.80
N PRO A 128 -17.82 -2.91 -9.43
CA PRO A 128 -17.63 -4.11 -10.25
C PRO A 128 -18.91 -4.94 -10.40
N TYR A 129 -19.88 -4.78 -9.49
CA TYR A 129 -21.15 -5.50 -9.50
C TYR A 129 -22.26 -4.77 -10.25
N ALA A 130 -22.16 -3.45 -10.44
CA ALA A 130 -23.14 -2.68 -11.23
C ALA A 130 -22.96 -2.87 -12.75
N PHE A 131 -21.82 -3.42 -13.18
CA PHE A 131 -21.49 -3.62 -14.59
C PHE A 131 -21.04 -5.05 -14.87
N SER A 132 -21.49 -5.63 -15.97
CA SER A 132 -20.92 -6.82 -16.57
C SER A 132 -20.02 -6.42 -17.75
N CYS A 133 -18.91 -7.14 -17.94
CA CYS A 133 -17.97 -6.88 -19.02
C CYS A 133 -17.52 -8.20 -19.63
N SER A 134 -17.46 -8.28 -20.96
CA SER A 134 -17.08 -9.50 -21.67
C SER A 134 -15.57 -9.70 -21.83
N CYS A 135 -14.72 -8.85 -21.23
CA CYS A 135 -13.27 -9.02 -21.30
C CYS A 135 -12.77 -10.17 -20.43
N THR A 136 -11.61 -10.71 -20.77
CA THR A 136 -10.91 -11.75 -20.00
C THR A 136 -10.49 -11.30 -18.61
N ASP A 137 -10.32 -9.99 -18.40
CA ASP A 137 -9.89 -9.41 -17.13
C ASP A 137 -11.04 -9.16 -16.14
N ASN A 138 -12.25 -9.63 -16.46
CA ASN A 138 -13.40 -9.48 -15.57
C ASN A 138 -13.30 -10.43 -14.36
N ARG A 139 -12.69 -9.94 -13.28
CA ARG A 139 -12.55 -10.66 -12.01
C ARG A 139 -13.62 -10.23 -11.00
N ALA A 140 -14.10 -11.17 -10.20
CA ALA A 140 -15.11 -10.89 -9.17
C ALA A 140 -14.59 -9.86 -8.15
N GLY A 141 -15.33 -8.76 -7.98
CA GLY A 141 -15.00 -7.69 -7.04
C GLY A 141 -13.87 -6.75 -7.48
N ILE A 142 -13.44 -6.78 -8.76
CA ILE A 142 -12.47 -5.83 -9.33
C ILE A 142 -13.07 -5.26 -10.63
N SER A 143 -13.07 -3.93 -10.77
CA SER A 143 -13.52 -3.29 -12.02
C SER A 143 -12.39 -3.29 -13.03
N CYS A 144 -12.62 -3.85 -14.23
CA CYS A 144 -11.64 -3.80 -15.32
C CYS A 144 -11.59 -2.41 -15.96
N SER A 145 -10.53 -2.13 -16.72
CA SER A 145 -10.32 -0.85 -17.40
C SER A 145 -11.50 -0.44 -18.30
N HIS A 146 -12.15 -1.39 -18.97
CA HIS A 146 -13.35 -1.12 -19.79
C HIS A 146 -14.53 -0.58 -18.98
N ARG A 147 -14.76 -1.07 -17.75
CA ARG A 147 -15.82 -0.54 -16.86
C ARG A 147 -15.51 0.89 -16.43
N HIS A 148 -14.24 1.18 -16.15
CA HIS A 148 -13.79 2.53 -15.83
C HIS A 148 -13.95 3.47 -17.04
N ALA A 149 -13.60 3.01 -18.24
CA ALA A 149 -13.75 3.77 -19.48
C ALA A 149 -15.20 4.21 -19.69
N VAL A 150 -16.15 3.28 -19.51
CA VAL A 150 -17.58 3.62 -19.54
C VAL A 150 -17.92 4.65 -18.47
N MET A 151 -17.50 4.47 -17.22
CA MET A 151 -17.82 5.40 -16.13
C MET A 151 -17.24 6.81 -16.35
N LEU A 152 -16.09 6.94 -17.02
CA LEU A 152 -15.46 8.22 -17.33
C LEU A 152 -16.28 9.04 -18.33
N HIS A 153 -16.92 8.37 -19.29
CA HIS A 153 -17.70 9.01 -20.36
C HIS A 153 -19.21 8.98 -20.10
N TYR A 154 -19.66 8.14 -19.18
CA TYR A 154 -21.05 8.07 -18.75
C TYR A 154 -21.39 9.31 -17.91
N GLN A 155 -22.13 10.23 -18.52
CA GLN A 155 -22.81 11.30 -17.79
C GLN A 155 -24.23 10.81 -17.50
N PRO A 156 -24.54 10.35 -16.27
CA PRO A 156 -25.94 10.23 -15.90
C PRO A 156 -26.49 11.64 -16.00
N SER A 157 -27.53 11.82 -16.82
CA SER A 157 -28.15 13.09 -17.20
C SER A 157 -28.64 13.96 -16.02
N ASN A 158 -28.34 13.56 -14.78
CA ASN A 158 -28.84 14.12 -13.55
C ASN A 158 -27.79 14.30 -12.42
N ARG A 159 -26.48 14.09 -12.66
CA ARG A 159 -25.46 14.31 -11.61
C ARG A 159 -24.66 15.58 -11.88
N ARG A 160 -25.23 16.73 -11.50
CA ARG A 160 -24.47 17.98 -11.27
C ARG A 160 -23.63 17.80 -10.00
N VAL A 161 -22.54 17.04 -10.07
CA VAL A 161 -21.54 17.03 -9.00
C VAL A 161 -20.41 17.92 -9.47
N SER A 162 -20.23 19.03 -8.77
CA SER A 162 -19.15 19.98 -8.98
C SER A 162 -17.81 19.28 -8.78
N THR A 163 -17.16 18.90 -9.88
CA THR A 163 -15.76 18.49 -9.90
C THR A 163 -14.89 19.74 -9.68
N SER A 164 -14.83 20.20 -8.44
CA SER A 164 -13.83 21.14 -7.96
C SER A 164 -12.81 20.33 -7.15
N MET A 165 -11.53 20.45 -7.51
CA MET A 165 -10.36 20.01 -6.73
C MET A 165 -9.87 18.55 -6.89
N LEU A 166 -9.52 18.16 -8.12
CA LEU A 166 -8.41 17.23 -8.31
C LEU A 166 -7.46 17.84 -9.34
N GLU A 167 -6.47 18.59 -8.87
CA GLU A 167 -5.31 18.91 -9.69
C GLU A 167 -4.55 17.62 -9.99
N PRO A 168 -4.16 17.37 -11.25
CA PRO A 168 -3.38 16.21 -11.60
C PRO A 168 -2.02 16.31 -10.89
N VAL A 169 -1.72 15.34 -10.02
CA VAL A 169 -0.37 15.12 -9.52
C VAL A 169 0.46 14.71 -10.72
N THR A 170 1.19 15.67 -11.29
CA THR A 170 2.27 15.42 -12.23
C THR A 170 3.36 14.68 -11.45
N GLU A 171 3.60 13.43 -11.81
CA GLU A 171 4.81 12.72 -11.41
C GLU A 171 5.96 13.41 -12.17
N GLU A 172 6.57 14.41 -11.54
CA GLU A 172 7.79 15.07 -12.03
C GLU A 172 8.96 14.07 -12.02
N GLU A 173 9.67 14.07 -13.14
CA GLU A 173 10.87 13.28 -13.42
C GLU A 173 11.97 13.59 -12.40
N GLU A 174 12.55 12.54 -11.80
CA GLU A 174 13.78 12.62 -11.04
C GLU A 174 14.95 12.90 -12.00
N GLU A 175 15.28 14.18 -12.21
CA GLU A 175 16.56 14.62 -12.79
C GLU A 175 17.55 14.97 -11.67
N GLU A 176 18.71 14.31 -11.69
CA GLU A 176 19.88 14.58 -10.85
C GLU A 176 20.36 16.04 -11.03
N LEU A 177 20.45 16.79 -9.94
CA LEU A 177 21.14 18.07 -9.88
C LEU A 177 22.33 17.98 -8.92
N GLU A 178 23.52 18.08 -9.50
CA GLU A 178 24.81 18.20 -8.82
C GLU A 178 24.93 19.52 -8.06
N GLU A 179 25.74 19.47 -7.00
CA GLU A 179 26.05 20.53 -6.05
C GLU A 179 26.75 21.74 -6.68
N ASP A 180 26.48 22.94 -6.15
CA ASP A 180 27.54 23.93 -5.98
C ASP A 180 27.30 24.77 -4.72
N VAL A 181 28.32 24.74 -3.85
CA VAL A 181 28.39 25.39 -2.55
C VAL A 181 29.05 26.76 -2.74
N GLU A 182 28.35 27.84 -2.39
CA GLU A 182 29.01 29.13 -2.19
C GLU A 182 28.69 29.72 -0.81
N SER A 183 29.75 29.87 -0.02
CA SER A 183 29.78 30.39 1.34
C SER A 183 29.91 31.91 1.33
N SER A 184 29.08 32.59 2.10
CA SER A 184 29.36 33.98 2.52
C SER A 184 29.03 34.16 3.99
N GLY A 185 30.05 34.55 4.75
CA GLY A 185 30.00 34.74 6.19
C GLY A 185 29.40 36.07 6.62
N THR A 186 28.85 36.10 7.84
CA THR A 186 28.62 37.31 8.64
C THR A 186 28.68 36.95 10.14
N GLN A 187 29.20 37.87 10.94
CA GLN A 187 29.72 37.69 12.30
C GLN A 187 28.65 37.40 13.39
N PRO A 188 29.06 36.79 14.53
CA PRO A 188 28.23 36.52 15.70
C PRO A 188 28.20 37.75 16.65
N SER A 189 27.25 37.95 17.55
CA SER A 189 27.27 37.29 18.87
C SER A 189 26.15 37.87 19.76
N THR A 190 25.03 37.17 19.91
CA THR A 190 24.18 37.15 21.14
C THR A 190 22.96 36.23 21.00
N GLU A 191 22.54 35.85 19.78
CA GLU A 191 21.35 35.00 19.56
C GLU A 191 21.63 33.49 19.58
N VAL A 192 22.90 33.09 19.58
CA VAL A 192 23.31 31.68 19.44
C VAL A 192 22.82 30.82 20.63
N GLY A 193 22.77 31.38 21.84
CA GLY A 193 22.27 30.66 23.01
C GLY A 193 20.79 30.31 22.90
N ALA A 194 19.96 31.27 22.50
CA ALA A 194 18.51 31.06 22.36
C ALA A 194 18.17 30.15 21.18
N ALA A 195 18.93 30.22 20.08
CA ALA A 195 18.75 29.30 18.95
C ALA A 195 19.16 27.86 19.30
N GLN A 196 20.22 27.68 20.09
CA GLN A 196 20.68 26.37 20.52
C GLN A 196 19.71 25.73 21.52
N GLU A 197 19.22 26.48 22.51
CA GLU A 197 18.19 25.98 23.44
C GLU A 197 16.90 25.59 22.70
N ARG A 198 16.49 26.37 21.68
CA ARG A 198 15.34 26.02 20.83
C ARG A 198 15.56 24.77 19.98
N ARG A 199 16.81 24.47 19.60
CA ARG A 199 17.20 23.27 18.84
C ARG A 199 17.24 22.04 19.74
N ASP A 200 17.77 22.17 20.95
CA ASP A 200 17.87 21.08 21.91
C ASP A 200 16.49 20.67 22.43
N LEU A 201 15.60 21.63 22.68
CA LEU A 201 14.20 21.37 23.02
C LEU A 201 13.49 20.63 21.87
N ARG A 202 13.72 21.03 20.61
CA ARG A 202 13.18 20.34 19.42
C ARG A 202 13.69 18.91 19.28
N SER A 203 14.96 18.66 19.62
CA SER A 203 15.52 17.31 19.59
C SER A 203 14.84 16.40 20.61
N GLN A 204 14.61 16.89 21.84
CA GLN A 204 13.85 16.14 22.85
C GLN A 204 12.41 15.84 22.40
N LEU A 205 11.75 16.79 21.73
CA LEU A 205 10.39 16.59 21.22
C LEU A 205 10.34 15.55 20.08
N ARG A 206 11.35 15.56 19.19
CA ARG A 206 11.48 14.61 18.08
C ARG A 206 11.64 13.17 18.56
N ASP A 207 12.43 12.95 19.62
CA ASP A 207 12.69 11.60 20.13
C ASP A 207 11.46 10.95 20.79
N SER A 208 10.41 11.74 21.09
CA SER A 208 9.17 11.26 21.73
C SER A 208 8.06 10.87 20.75
N ILE A 209 8.08 11.34 19.49
CA ILE A 209 6.95 11.22 18.55
C ILE A 209 7.44 10.83 17.15
N ASN A 210 7.14 9.60 16.71
CA ASN A 210 7.46 9.13 15.37
C ASN A 210 6.26 9.26 14.43
N MET A 211 6.16 10.40 13.71
CA MET A 211 5.28 10.58 12.54
C MET A 211 5.84 11.64 11.58
N THR A 212 5.83 11.36 10.28
CA THR A 212 6.45 12.15 9.20
C THR A 212 5.95 13.59 9.06
N ASN A 213 4.69 13.89 9.42
CA ASN A 213 4.15 15.26 9.38
C ASN A 213 4.67 16.15 10.53
N VAL A 214 5.22 15.54 11.58
CA VAL A 214 5.88 16.27 12.67
C VAL A 214 7.27 16.73 12.21
N ASN A 215 7.95 15.99 11.33
CA ASN A 215 9.27 16.38 10.83
C ASN A 215 9.23 17.68 10.01
N THR A 216 8.20 17.90 9.19
CA THR A 216 8.02 19.17 8.47
C THR A 216 7.73 20.33 9.42
N LEU A 217 6.89 20.13 10.44
CA LEU A 217 6.63 21.13 11.49
C LEU A 217 7.89 21.44 12.32
N VAL A 218 8.68 20.44 12.69
CA VAL A 218 9.92 20.60 13.48
C VAL A 218 10.99 21.37 12.70
N ASN A 219 11.03 21.19 11.38
CA ASN A 219 12.01 21.87 10.52
C ASN A 219 11.57 23.29 10.12
N THR A 220 10.32 23.68 10.35
CA THR A 220 9.80 25.02 10.05
C THR A 220 9.97 25.92 11.27
N ASP A 221 10.90 26.89 11.23
CA ASP A 221 11.21 27.78 12.37
C ASP A 221 10.21 28.94 12.50
N THR A 222 8.95 28.61 12.75
CA THR A 222 7.88 29.59 12.94
C THR A 222 7.18 29.38 14.28
N GLU A 223 6.68 30.46 14.89
CA GLU A 223 5.91 30.39 16.13
C GLU A 223 4.63 29.56 15.96
N GLU A 224 3.99 29.62 14.80
CA GLU A 224 2.81 28.79 14.49
C GLU A 224 3.13 27.29 14.50
N ALA A 225 4.30 26.88 13.97
CA ALA A 225 4.73 25.49 14.05
C ALA A 225 5.00 25.06 15.50
N ARG A 226 5.52 25.97 16.35
CA ARG A 226 5.74 25.71 17.77
C ARG A 226 4.44 25.50 18.55
N GLU A 227 3.41 26.31 18.29
CA GLU A 227 2.09 26.15 18.89
C GLU A 227 1.44 24.82 18.48
N LYS A 228 1.54 24.44 17.20
CA LYS A 228 1.04 23.16 16.69
C LYS A 228 1.75 21.97 17.34
N LEU A 229 3.07 22.04 17.51
CA LEU A 229 3.83 20.99 18.21
C LEU A 229 3.42 20.87 19.69
N ALA A 230 3.21 21.99 20.37
CA ALA A 230 2.74 22.00 21.75
C ALA A 230 1.35 21.36 21.89
N ALA A 231 0.43 21.62 20.95
CA ALA A 231 -0.89 20.99 20.92
C ALA A 231 -0.84 19.47 20.71
N ILE A 232 0.05 18.99 19.82
CA ILE A 232 0.24 17.55 19.58
C ILE A 232 0.77 16.86 20.85
N LEU A 233 1.73 17.47 21.54
CA LEU A 233 2.27 16.93 22.78
C LEU A 233 1.22 16.82 23.88
N ALA A 234 0.35 17.81 24.01
CA ALA A 234 -0.75 17.76 24.96
C ALA A 234 -1.71 16.60 24.67
N LEU A 235 -1.99 16.30 23.40
CA LEU A 235 -2.81 15.15 23.00
C LEU A 235 -2.14 13.80 23.30
N VAL A 236 -0.83 13.70 23.10
CA VAL A 236 -0.06 12.49 23.42
C VAL A 236 -0.01 12.25 24.93
N ASP A 237 0.21 13.32 25.72
CA ASP A 237 0.18 13.24 27.19
C ASP A 237 -1.20 12.80 27.68
N GLU A 238 -2.27 13.35 27.12
CA GLU A 238 -3.64 12.93 27.45
C GLU A 238 -3.92 11.48 27.06
N ALA A 239 -3.49 11.05 25.88
CA ALA A 239 -3.61 9.66 25.45
C ALA A 239 -2.82 8.69 26.36
N SER A 240 -1.68 9.12 26.89
CA SER A 240 -0.87 8.31 27.81
C SER A 240 -1.55 8.08 29.16
N LYS A 241 -2.41 9.03 29.59
CA LYS A 241 -3.20 8.93 30.83
C LYS A 241 -4.41 8.01 30.67
N ILE A 242 -4.79 7.66 29.45
CA ILE A 242 -5.78 6.61 29.20
C ILE A 242 -5.14 5.28 29.59
N HIS A 243 -5.21 4.95 30.88
CA HIS A 243 -4.87 3.63 31.36
C HIS A 243 -5.73 2.63 30.58
N LEU A 244 -5.07 1.78 29.79
CA LEU A 244 -5.68 0.59 29.24
C LEU A 244 -6.19 -0.22 30.43
N THR A 245 -7.48 -0.07 30.71
CA THR A 245 -8.17 -0.85 31.73
C THR A 245 -7.83 -2.29 31.41
N PRO A 246 -7.13 -3.03 32.30
CA PRO A 246 -6.76 -4.40 32.00
C PRO A 246 -8.04 -5.11 31.60
N LEU A 247 -8.08 -5.67 30.40
CA LEU A 247 -9.20 -6.46 29.89
C LEU A 247 -9.35 -7.67 30.83
N ARG A 248 -10.08 -7.46 31.93
CA ARG A 248 -10.49 -8.51 32.87
C ARG A 248 -11.46 -9.39 32.10
N GLY A 249 -10.95 -10.51 31.62
CA GLY A 249 -11.78 -11.64 31.23
C GLY A 249 -12.03 -11.77 29.73
N ILE A 250 -11.00 -11.67 28.88
CA ILE A 250 -10.99 -12.60 27.74
C ILE A 250 -10.77 -13.98 28.35
N ALA A 251 -11.87 -14.70 28.59
CA ALA A 251 -11.82 -16.07 29.08
C ALA A 251 -10.85 -16.86 28.20
N ALA A 252 -9.80 -17.41 28.82
CA ALA A 252 -8.86 -18.27 28.13
C ALA A 252 -9.65 -19.34 27.39
N ARG A 253 -9.42 -19.47 26.07
CA ARG A 253 -10.04 -20.50 25.24
C ARG A 253 -9.83 -21.85 25.96
N PRO A 254 -10.91 -22.57 26.36
CA PRO A 254 -10.81 -23.73 27.23
C PRO A 254 -9.88 -24.83 26.70
N GLU A 255 -9.63 -24.83 25.39
CA GLU A 255 -8.81 -25.81 24.69
C GLU A 255 -7.30 -25.72 24.99
N LEU A 256 -6.82 -24.60 25.55
CA LEU A 256 -5.40 -24.40 25.91
C LEU A 256 -5.08 -24.69 27.38
N ALA A 257 -6.08 -24.97 28.23
CA ALA A 257 -5.88 -25.11 29.67
C ALA A 257 -5.38 -26.51 30.11
N LYS A 258 -5.18 -27.45 29.19
CA LYS A 258 -4.69 -28.79 29.53
C LYS A 258 -3.16 -28.85 29.42
N PRO A 259 -2.42 -28.93 30.54
CA PRO A 259 -0.97 -29.14 30.50
C PRO A 259 -0.68 -30.47 29.80
N GLY A 260 0.10 -30.42 28.71
CA GLY A 260 0.50 -31.60 27.92
C GLY A 260 -0.37 -31.92 26.70
N GLY A 261 -1.38 -31.12 26.38
CA GLY A 261 -2.18 -31.29 25.16
C GLY A 261 -1.40 -30.89 23.92
N LYS A 262 -0.82 -31.84 23.19
CA LYS A 262 -0.30 -31.56 21.84
C LYS A 262 -1.46 -31.06 20.96
N PRO A 263 -1.32 -29.92 20.25
CA PRO A 263 -2.37 -29.43 19.38
C PRO A 263 -2.68 -30.50 18.33
N LYS A 264 -3.91 -31.03 18.37
CA LYS A 264 -4.39 -31.94 17.31
C LYS A 264 -4.55 -31.09 16.06
N GLN A 265 -3.54 -31.11 15.19
CA GLN A 265 -3.68 -30.59 13.84
C GLN A 265 -4.83 -31.37 13.19
N SER A 266 -5.95 -30.69 12.94
CA SER A 266 -7.03 -31.26 12.15
C SER A 266 -6.45 -31.59 10.77
N LYS A 267 -6.46 -32.88 10.40
CA LYS A 267 -6.19 -33.30 9.03
C LYS A 267 -7.21 -32.62 8.12
N VAL A 268 -6.78 -31.58 7.42
CA VAL A 268 -7.54 -31.00 6.32
C VAL A 268 -7.28 -31.89 5.13
N GLU A 269 -8.29 -32.65 4.70
CA GLU A 269 -8.23 -33.40 3.45
C GLU A 269 -8.24 -32.42 2.28
N LEU A 270 -7.08 -32.27 1.63
CA LEU A 270 -6.96 -31.48 0.40
C LEU A 270 -7.49 -32.34 -0.75
N HIS A 271 -8.73 -32.08 -1.17
CA HIS A 271 -9.25 -32.63 -2.42
C HIS A 271 -8.55 -31.95 -3.60
N THR A 272 -7.62 -32.67 -4.23
CA THR A 272 -7.06 -32.28 -5.53
C THR A 272 -8.10 -32.57 -6.61
N VAL A 273 -8.57 -31.51 -7.29
CA VAL A 273 -9.47 -31.63 -8.43
C VAL A 273 -8.65 -32.15 -9.62
N SER A 274 -8.65 -33.47 -9.80
CA SER A 274 -8.06 -34.14 -10.95
C SER A 274 -9.08 -34.24 -12.07
N SER A 275 -9.20 -33.20 -12.90
CA SER A 275 -9.84 -33.30 -14.21
C SER A 275 -9.46 -32.12 -15.11
N PHE A 276 -8.26 -32.16 -15.69
CA PHE A 276 -7.96 -31.43 -16.93
C PHE A 276 -8.10 -32.40 -18.10
N GLN A 277 -9.29 -32.44 -18.71
CA GLN A 277 -9.48 -33.10 -20.01
C GLN A 277 -8.87 -32.20 -21.09
N PHE A 278 -7.76 -32.65 -21.66
CA PHE A 278 -7.20 -32.09 -22.89
C PHE A 278 -8.13 -32.42 -24.07
N TYR A 279 -8.81 -31.41 -24.62
CA TYR A 279 -9.38 -31.52 -25.95
C TYR A 279 -8.25 -31.38 -26.99
N ARG A 280 -7.95 -32.48 -27.68
CA ARG A 280 -7.13 -32.51 -28.90
C ARG A 280 -7.99 -31.96 -30.05
N PHE A 281 -7.61 -30.82 -30.60
CA PHE A 281 -8.07 -30.40 -31.92
C PHE A 281 -7.31 -31.22 -32.98
N TYR A 282 -8.05 -31.92 -33.84
CA TYR A 282 -7.53 -32.42 -35.12
C TYR A 282 -7.60 -31.28 -36.14
N ILE A 283 -6.48 -31.04 -36.82
CA ILE A 283 -6.38 -30.25 -38.06
C ILE A 283 -6.69 -31.17 -39.23
#